data_AF-A0A841G1P0-F1
#
_entry.id   AF-A0A841G1P0-F1
#
_cell.length_a   1.000
_cell.length_b   1.000
_cell.length_c   1.000
_cell.angle_alpha   90.00
_cell.angle_beta   90.00
_cell.angle_gamma   90.00
#
_symmetry.space_group_name_H-M   'P 1'
#
loop_
_entity.id
_entity.type
_entity.pdbx_description
1 polymer ?
#
loop_
_entity_poly.entity_id
_entity_poly.type
_entity_poly.pdbx_seq_one_letter_code
_entity_poly.pdbx_strand_id
1 'polypeptide(L)'
;MPRAAAIQPNEWATTHKNFASFDIGALNGVVLDYALVELTLANRWYRRTALGKSVTVAGYSFTVISLIASVGLGIFMLTGAVDNEALFPVVWVGVGLSCGALLGFFVPWVLTPYRQWDRTLHGIAVMTIVIAALSLGAALIRRWDYASNTVLAVPFVLLLAFAIGVMIAHVRLRSTEKPPVVNVASLSPRDIEILRKARRRALVILRSRNVVSYKDFNGYDNAPF
;
A
#
# COMPACT_ATOMS: atom_id res chain seq x y z
N MET A 1 -7.74 -14.81 9.25
CA MET A 1 -6.40 -14.22 9.05
C MET A 1 -5.86 -13.74 10.39
N PRO A 2 -4.60 -14.01 10.76
CA PRO A 2 -4.04 -13.59 12.05
C PRO A 2 -3.93 -12.06 12.15
N ARG A 3 -4.45 -11.49 13.25
CA ARG A 3 -4.47 -10.04 13.52
C ARG A 3 -3.06 -9.45 13.58
N ALA A 4 -2.88 -8.20 13.13
CA ALA A 4 -1.64 -7.43 13.28
C ALA A 4 -1.19 -7.39 14.75
N ALA A 5 0.12 -7.42 15.01
CA ALA A 5 0.65 -7.29 16.37
C ALA A 5 0.51 -5.85 16.89
N ALA A 6 0.60 -4.87 15.99
CA ALA A 6 0.07 -3.53 16.15
C ALA A 6 -0.65 -3.13 14.86
N ILE A 7 -1.88 -2.63 14.97
CA ILE A 7 -2.64 -2.18 13.79
C ILE A 7 -2.23 -0.74 13.46
N GLN A 8 -2.02 -0.46 12.17
CA GLN A 8 -1.78 0.92 11.71
C GLN A 8 -2.98 1.81 12.05
N PRO A 9 -2.80 3.06 12.54
CA PRO A 9 -3.92 3.94 12.89
C PRO A 9 -4.96 4.12 11.78
N ASN A 10 -4.50 4.20 10.53
CA ASN A 10 -5.38 4.28 9.36
C ASN A 10 -6.19 3.00 9.15
N GLU A 11 -5.55 1.83 9.28
CA GLU A 11 -6.23 0.54 9.15
C GLU A 11 -7.26 0.33 10.27
N TRP A 12 -6.88 0.68 11.51
CA TRP A 12 -7.82 0.68 12.63
C TRP A 12 -9.02 1.59 12.34
N ALA A 13 -8.78 2.80 11.85
CA ALA A 13 -9.84 3.73 11.46
C ALA A 13 -10.75 3.19 10.35
N THR A 14 -10.25 2.38 9.41
CA THR A 14 -11.08 1.75 8.37
C THR A 14 -11.91 0.56 8.85
N THR A 15 -11.50 -0.08 9.96
CA THR A 15 -12.15 -1.28 10.50
C THR A 15 -12.94 -1.02 11.78
N HIS A 16 -12.82 0.18 12.35
CA HIS A 16 -13.57 0.61 13.52
C HIS A 16 -15.09 0.48 13.29
N LYS A 17 -15.81 -0.01 14.30
CA LYS A 17 -17.26 -0.23 14.22
C LYS A 17 -18.00 1.09 14.40
N ASN A 18 -19.05 1.33 13.61
CA ASN A 18 -19.81 2.59 13.60
C ASN A 18 -20.87 2.71 14.71
N PHE A 19 -21.09 1.66 15.51
CA PHE A 19 -22.25 1.56 16.41
C PHE A 19 -21.97 1.96 17.87
N ALA A 20 -20.73 2.34 18.21
CA ALA A 20 -20.34 2.73 19.56
C ALA A 20 -19.91 4.20 19.61
N SER A 21 -20.06 4.85 20.77
CA SER A 21 -19.50 6.17 21.03
C SER A 21 -18.00 6.15 20.79
N PHE A 22 -17.51 7.08 19.97
CA PHE A 22 -16.09 7.19 19.68
C PHE A 22 -15.32 7.65 20.92
N ASP A 23 -14.25 6.93 21.24
CA ASP A 23 -13.32 7.28 22.32
C ASP A 23 -11.95 7.66 21.75
N ILE A 24 -11.50 8.87 22.09
CA ILE A 24 -10.19 9.38 21.71
C ILE A 24 -9.05 8.63 22.42
N GLY A 25 -9.28 8.13 23.64
CA GLY A 25 -8.33 7.31 24.39
C GLY A 25 -7.98 6.02 23.63
N ALA A 26 -8.97 5.36 23.04
CA ALA A 26 -8.77 4.20 22.18
C ALA A 26 -7.90 4.53 20.94
N LEU A 27 -8.15 5.65 20.27
CA LEU A 27 -7.33 6.07 19.12
C LEU A 27 -5.89 6.43 19.55
N ASN A 28 -5.73 7.16 20.67
CA ASN A 28 -4.42 7.47 21.22
C ASN A 28 -3.64 6.19 21.55
N GLY A 29 -4.28 5.19 22.16
CA GLY A 29 -3.66 3.89 22.42
C GLY A 29 -3.14 3.20 21.16
N VAL A 30 -3.91 3.21 20.06
CA VAL A 30 -3.48 2.66 18.77
C VAL A 30 -2.31 3.44 18.17
N VAL A 31 -2.34 4.76 18.26
CA VAL A 31 -1.25 5.62 17.77
C VAL A 31 0.03 5.39 18.58
N LEU A 32 -0.07 5.22 19.90
CA LEU A 32 1.07 4.93 20.78
C LEU A 32 1.63 3.53 20.57
N ASP A 33 0.77 2.53 20.37
CA ASP A 33 1.18 1.16 20.02
C ASP A 33 1.94 1.09 18.69
N TYR A 34 1.64 1.99 17.76
CA TYR A 34 2.30 2.09 16.46
C TYR A 34 3.39 3.18 16.40
N ALA A 35 3.64 3.89 17.51
CA ALA A 35 4.46 5.11 17.54
C ALA A 35 5.91 4.85 17.10
N LEU A 36 6.52 3.76 17.56
CA LEU A 36 7.91 3.44 17.23
C LEU A 36 8.11 3.34 15.71
N VAL A 37 7.15 2.75 14.99
CA VAL A 37 7.22 2.59 13.55
C VAL A 37 7.12 3.94 12.86
N GLU A 38 6.14 4.77 13.21
CA GLU A 38 5.95 6.12 12.64
C GLU A 38 7.16 7.03 12.91
N LEU A 39 7.67 7.03 14.14
CA LEU A 39 8.85 7.84 14.52
C LEU A 39 10.11 7.38 13.78
N THR A 40 10.31 6.08 13.61
CA THR A 40 11.45 5.55 12.87
C THR A 40 11.36 5.91 11.38
N LEU A 41 10.17 5.80 10.78
CA LEU A 41 9.96 6.18 9.37
C LEU A 41 10.14 7.69 9.17
N ALA A 42 9.63 8.51 10.08
CA ALA A 42 9.80 9.96 10.04
C ALA A 42 11.27 10.37 10.20
N ASN A 43 12.01 9.72 11.10
CA ASN A 43 13.45 9.96 11.27
C ASN A 43 14.25 9.58 10.02
N ARG A 44 13.91 8.46 9.36
CA ARG A 44 14.52 8.10 8.08
C ARG A 44 14.25 9.14 7.01
N TRP A 45 13.02 9.65 6.91
CA TRP A 45 12.66 10.69 5.97
C TRP A 45 13.42 12.00 6.24
N TYR A 46 13.54 12.38 7.51
CA TYR A 46 14.23 13.61 7.90
C TYR A 46 15.73 13.56 7.57
N ARG A 47 16.38 12.41 7.76
CA ARG A 47 17.80 12.21 7.45
C ARG A 47 18.10 12.21 5.95
N ARG A 48 17.11 12.15 5.06
CA ARG A 48 17.34 12.20 3.61
C ARG A 48 17.78 13.60 3.17
N THR A 49 18.79 13.63 2.32
CA THR A 49 19.21 14.84 1.58
C THR A 49 18.08 15.35 0.68
N ALA A 50 18.17 16.59 0.21
CA ALA A 50 17.19 17.16 -0.73
C ALA A 50 17.03 16.28 -1.98
N LEU A 51 18.15 15.82 -2.55
CA LEU A 51 18.15 14.88 -3.67
C LEU A 51 17.46 13.55 -3.32
N GLY A 52 17.74 12.99 -2.13
CA GLY A 52 17.08 11.77 -1.66
C GLY A 52 15.56 11.92 -1.51
N LYS A 53 15.07 13.10 -1.10
CA LYS A 53 13.64 13.40 -1.03
C LYS A 53 13.03 13.45 -2.43
N SER A 54 13.65 14.17 -3.37
CA SER A 54 13.19 14.25 -4.76
C SER A 54 13.12 12.88 -5.43
N VAL A 55 14.16 12.05 -5.27
CA VAL A 55 14.18 10.67 -5.80
C VAL A 55 13.05 9.84 -5.20
N THR A 56 12.73 10.02 -3.91
CA THR A 56 11.62 9.28 -3.31
C THR A 56 10.28 9.72 -3.87
N VAL A 57 10.06 11.02 -4.05
CA VAL A 57 8.83 11.56 -4.63
C VAL A 57 8.68 11.07 -6.07
N ALA A 58 9.74 11.15 -6.87
CA ALA A 58 9.74 10.64 -8.24
C ALA A 58 9.45 9.14 -8.31
N GLY A 59 10.06 8.34 -7.42
CA GLY A 59 9.81 6.90 -7.31
C GLY A 59 8.38 6.58 -6.91
N TYR A 60 7.79 7.35 -5.98
CA TYR A 60 6.39 7.20 -5.61
C TYR A 60 5.45 7.55 -6.77
N SER A 61 5.69 8.66 -7.46
CA SER A 61 4.93 9.03 -8.67
C SER A 61 5.02 7.96 -9.76
N PHE A 62 6.22 7.43 -10.00
CA PHE A 62 6.44 6.33 -10.93
C PHE A 62 5.66 5.07 -10.53
N THR A 63 5.63 4.76 -9.24
CA THR A 63 4.85 3.63 -8.70
C THR A 63 3.35 3.79 -8.99
N VAL A 64 2.81 4.99 -8.83
CA VAL A 64 1.40 5.30 -9.13
C VAL A 64 1.13 5.20 -10.63
N ILE A 65 1.98 5.77 -11.48
CA ILE A 65 1.85 5.65 -12.95
C ILE A 65 1.90 4.19 -13.38
N SER A 66 2.80 3.42 -12.78
CA SER A 66 2.94 1.99 -13.05
C SER A 66 1.70 1.19 -12.66
N LEU A 67 1.00 1.57 -11.59
CA LEU A 67 -0.28 0.98 -11.20
C LEU A 67 -1.38 1.27 -12.23
N ILE A 68 -1.43 2.51 -12.74
CA ILE A 68 -2.37 2.90 -13.81
C ILE A 68 -2.08 2.08 -15.09
N ALA A 69 -0.80 1.92 -15.45
CA ALA A 69 -0.39 1.11 -16.58
C ALA A 69 -0.79 -0.37 -16.43
N SER A 70 -0.77 -0.91 -15.20
CA SER A 70 -1.25 -2.27 -14.91
C SER A 70 -2.73 -2.44 -15.24
N VAL A 71 -3.57 -1.47 -14.83
CA VAL A 71 -5.00 -1.46 -15.18
C VAL A 71 -5.20 -1.31 -16.69
N GLY A 72 -4.45 -0.40 -17.32
CA GLY A 72 -4.48 -0.19 -18.78
C GLY A 72 -4.14 -1.47 -19.55
N LEU A 73 -3.10 -2.20 -19.13
CA LEU A 73 -2.74 -3.49 -19.71
C LEU A 73 -3.91 -4.49 -19.69
N GLY A 74 -4.60 -4.61 -18.55
CA GLY A 74 -5.77 -5.48 -18.43
C GLY A 74 -6.86 -5.10 -19.43
N ILE A 75 -7.16 -3.81 -19.55
CA ILE A 75 -8.15 -3.29 -20.51
C ILE A 75 -7.72 -3.62 -21.94
N PHE A 76 -6.48 -3.32 -22.32
CA PHE A 76 -5.97 -3.57 -23.67
C PHE A 76 -6.02 -5.05 -24.05
N MET A 77 -5.67 -5.95 -23.14
CA MET A 77 -5.75 -7.39 -23.39
C MET A 77 -7.20 -7.87 -23.54
N LEU A 78 -8.11 -7.33 -22.73
CA LEU A 78 -9.52 -7.71 -22.75
C LEU A 78 -10.28 -7.15 -23.96
N THR A 79 -9.94 -5.95 -24.44
CA THR A 79 -10.61 -5.32 -25.59
C THR A 79 -9.94 -5.70 -26.91
N GLY A 80 -8.62 -5.93 -26.90
CA GLY A 80 -7.80 -6.05 -28.10
C GLY A 80 -7.60 -4.72 -28.82
N ALA A 81 -7.76 -3.58 -28.12
CA ALA A 81 -7.62 -2.23 -28.67
C ALA A 81 -6.15 -1.80 -28.90
N VAL A 82 -5.26 -2.75 -29.19
CA VAL A 82 -3.84 -2.51 -29.46
C VAL A 82 -3.52 -3.11 -30.81
N ASP A 83 -2.82 -2.33 -31.64
CA ASP A 83 -2.32 -2.80 -32.92
C ASP A 83 -1.46 -4.05 -32.73
N ASN A 84 -1.70 -5.08 -33.54
CA ASN A 84 -1.03 -6.37 -33.37
C ASN A 84 0.51 -6.28 -33.40
N GLU A 85 1.08 -5.32 -34.13
CA GLU A 85 2.53 -5.07 -34.17
C GLU A 85 3.07 -4.49 -32.85
N ALA A 86 2.27 -3.69 -32.15
CA ALA A 86 2.62 -3.09 -30.87
C ALA A 86 2.25 -3.99 -29.66
N LEU A 87 1.52 -5.09 -29.88
CA LEU A 87 1.01 -5.95 -28.82
C LEU A 87 2.12 -6.49 -27.92
N PHE A 88 3.17 -7.08 -28.51
CA PHE A 88 4.26 -7.68 -27.74
C PHE A 88 5.02 -6.66 -26.86
N PRO A 89 5.50 -5.50 -27.39
CA PRO A 89 6.14 -4.51 -26.54
C PRO A 89 5.20 -3.92 -25.49
N VAL A 90 3.92 -3.68 -25.82
CA VAL A 90 2.94 -3.17 -24.85
C VAL A 90 2.73 -4.15 -23.70
N VAL A 91 2.62 -5.45 -23.99
CA VAL A 91 2.47 -6.48 -22.95
C VAL A 91 3.68 -6.55 -22.03
N TRP A 92 4.89 -6.58 -22.58
CA TRP A 92 6.12 -6.64 -21.77
C TRP A 92 6.32 -5.38 -20.93
N VAL A 93 6.10 -4.20 -21.50
CA VAL A 93 6.19 -2.93 -20.77
C VAL A 93 5.12 -2.87 -19.69
N GLY A 94 3.88 -3.24 -20.00
CA GLY A 94 2.78 -3.24 -19.03
C GLY A 94 3.04 -4.21 -17.88
N VAL A 95 3.56 -5.40 -18.15
CA VAL A 95 3.96 -6.37 -17.11
C VAL A 95 5.13 -5.83 -16.29
N GLY A 96 6.15 -5.28 -16.92
CA GLY A 96 7.30 -4.68 -16.23
C GLY A 96 6.89 -3.54 -15.31
N LEU A 97 6.02 -2.65 -15.78
CA LEU A 97 5.44 -1.58 -14.96
C LEU A 97 4.58 -2.16 -13.82
N SER A 98 3.76 -3.17 -14.07
CA SER A 98 2.98 -3.84 -13.02
C SER A 98 3.88 -4.41 -11.90
N CYS A 99 4.99 -5.06 -12.26
CA CYS A 99 6.00 -5.50 -11.30
C CYS A 99 6.64 -4.33 -10.57
N GLY A 100 6.96 -3.24 -11.28
CA GLY A 100 7.48 -2.00 -10.71
C GLY A 100 6.53 -1.37 -9.68
N ALA A 101 5.22 -1.37 -9.94
CA ALA A 101 4.21 -0.92 -9.00
C ALA A 101 4.23 -1.74 -7.71
N LEU A 102 4.22 -3.08 -7.84
CA LEU A 102 4.29 -3.98 -6.68
C LEU A 102 5.57 -3.77 -5.87
N LEU A 103 6.73 -3.66 -6.53
CA LEU A 103 8.00 -3.37 -5.87
C LEU A 103 7.99 -2.02 -5.16
N GLY A 104 7.38 -1.00 -5.77
CA GLY A 104 7.26 0.34 -5.21
C GLY A 104 6.53 0.38 -3.87
N PHE A 105 5.56 -0.52 -3.63
CA PHE A 105 4.91 -0.69 -2.33
C PHE A 105 5.59 -1.73 -1.44
N PHE A 106 6.09 -2.82 -2.03
CA PHE A 106 6.69 -3.93 -1.29
C PHE A 106 8.03 -3.56 -0.64
N VAL A 107 8.92 -2.88 -1.36
CA VAL A 107 10.26 -2.55 -0.85
C VAL A 107 10.19 -1.60 0.36
N PRO A 108 9.44 -0.48 0.33
CA PRO A 108 9.27 0.34 1.53
C PRO A 108 8.69 -0.43 2.71
N TRP A 109 7.73 -1.33 2.45
CA TRP A 109 7.14 -2.19 3.47
C TRP A 109 8.18 -3.14 4.09
N VAL A 110 8.98 -3.83 3.28
CA VAL A 110 10.06 -4.73 3.77
C VAL A 110 11.05 -3.99 4.67
N LEU A 111 11.37 -2.75 4.31
CA LEU A 111 12.30 -1.91 5.07
C LEU A 111 11.69 -1.39 6.38
N THR A 112 10.39 -1.48 6.59
CA THR A 112 9.71 -0.94 7.77
C THR A 112 10.06 -1.75 9.03
N PRO A 113 10.46 -1.11 10.14
CA PRO A 113 10.71 -1.81 11.40
C PRO A 113 9.40 -2.38 11.96
N TYR A 114 9.46 -3.55 12.60
CA TYR A 114 8.26 -4.26 13.08
C TYR A 114 7.16 -4.33 12.01
N ARG A 115 7.54 -4.60 10.76
CA ARG A 115 6.65 -4.64 9.59
C ARG A 115 5.35 -5.38 9.88
N GLN A 116 4.26 -4.62 9.93
CA GLN A 116 2.92 -5.13 10.19
C GLN A 116 2.22 -5.46 8.89
N TRP A 117 1.04 -6.05 8.98
CA TRP A 117 0.19 -6.25 7.81
C TRP A 117 -0.13 -4.92 7.13
N ASP A 118 0.02 -4.86 5.80
CA ASP A 118 -0.38 -3.72 4.99
C ASP A 118 -1.49 -4.10 4.01
N ARG A 119 -2.69 -3.57 4.26
CA ARG A 119 -3.88 -3.83 3.44
C ARG A 119 -3.76 -3.25 2.04
N THR A 120 -3.04 -2.15 1.87
CA THR A 120 -2.83 -1.50 0.56
C THR A 120 -1.96 -2.37 -0.31
N LEU A 121 -0.80 -2.79 0.21
CA LEU A 121 0.11 -3.70 -0.50
C LEU A 121 -0.59 -5.02 -0.85
N HIS A 122 -1.33 -5.62 0.09
CA HIS A 122 -2.08 -6.84 -0.18
C HIS A 122 -3.17 -6.63 -1.24
N GLY A 123 -3.94 -5.53 -1.15
CA GLY A 123 -4.98 -5.21 -2.13
C GLY A 123 -4.41 -5.02 -3.54
N ILE A 124 -3.31 -4.30 -3.68
CA ILE A 124 -2.62 -4.09 -4.96
C ILE A 124 -2.12 -5.42 -5.52
N ALA A 125 -1.48 -6.26 -4.70
CA ALA A 125 -1.02 -7.58 -5.13
C ALA A 125 -2.17 -8.46 -5.64
N VAL A 126 -3.30 -8.48 -4.93
CA VAL A 126 -4.51 -9.20 -5.38
C VAL A 126 -5.04 -8.63 -6.69
N MET A 127 -5.14 -7.30 -6.82
CA MET A 127 -5.57 -6.66 -8.07
C MET A 127 -4.67 -7.04 -9.24
N THR A 128 -3.33 -7.01 -9.05
CA THR A 128 -2.38 -7.40 -10.09
C THR A 128 -2.51 -8.87 -10.47
N ILE A 129 -2.78 -9.77 -9.52
CA ILE A 129 -3.04 -11.19 -9.81
C ILE A 129 -4.30 -11.35 -10.65
N VAL A 130 -5.38 -10.64 -10.32
CA VAL A 130 -6.63 -10.68 -11.08
C VAL A 130 -6.39 -10.17 -12.50
N ILE A 131 -5.71 -9.03 -12.65
CA ILE A 131 -5.35 -8.47 -13.97
C ILE A 131 -4.50 -9.47 -14.76
N ALA A 132 -3.47 -10.05 -14.15
CA ALA A 132 -2.61 -11.02 -14.81
C ALA A 132 -3.38 -12.27 -15.26
N ALA A 133 -4.30 -12.78 -14.43
CA ALA A 133 -5.13 -13.93 -14.77
C ALA A 133 -6.11 -13.64 -15.91
N LEU A 134 -6.76 -12.47 -15.89
CA LEU A 134 -7.67 -12.05 -16.96
C LEU A 134 -6.92 -11.84 -18.28
N SER A 135 -5.76 -11.16 -18.23
CA SER A 135 -4.90 -10.95 -19.41
C SER A 135 -4.34 -12.25 -19.96
N LEU A 136 -3.97 -13.20 -19.10
CA LEU A 136 -3.56 -14.55 -19.50
C LEU A 136 -4.71 -15.30 -20.19
N GLY A 137 -5.93 -15.26 -19.63
CA GLY A 137 -7.11 -15.83 -20.27
C GLY A 137 -7.37 -15.23 -21.64
N ALA A 138 -7.28 -13.91 -21.77
CA ALA A 138 -7.42 -13.22 -23.05
C ALA A 138 -6.33 -13.61 -24.06
N ALA A 139 -5.07 -13.73 -23.61
CA ALA A 139 -3.96 -14.15 -24.45
C ALA A 139 -4.15 -15.58 -24.99
N LEU A 140 -4.75 -16.47 -24.20
CA LEU A 140 -4.95 -17.88 -24.58
C LEU A 140 -6.18 -18.10 -25.47
N ILE A 141 -7.27 -17.37 -25.23
CA ILE A 141 -8.57 -17.59 -25.90
C ILE A 141 -8.66 -16.83 -27.23
N ARG A 142 -8.05 -15.64 -27.32
CA ARG A 142 -8.10 -14.84 -28.53
C ARG A 142 -7.11 -15.35 -29.57
N ARG A 143 -7.44 -15.18 -30.84
CA ARG A 143 -6.52 -15.38 -31.95
C ARG A 143 -5.81 -14.06 -32.22
N TRP A 144 -4.48 -14.09 -32.22
CA TRP A 144 -3.62 -12.94 -32.49
C TRP A 144 -2.84 -13.22 -33.77
N ASP A 145 -2.88 -12.30 -34.73
CA ASP A 145 -2.36 -12.56 -36.07
C ASP A 145 -0.82 -12.63 -36.12
N TYR A 146 -0.15 -11.93 -35.19
CA TYR A 146 1.31 -11.72 -35.22
C TYR A 146 2.08 -12.42 -34.09
N ALA A 147 1.40 -13.08 -33.15
CA ALA A 147 2.07 -13.71 -32.01
C ALA A 147 1.39 -15.02 -31.62
N SER A 148 2.20 -16.06 -31.42
CA SER A 148 1.69 -17.30 -30.85
C SER A 148 1.17 -17.05 -29.43
N ASN A 149 0.00 -17.62 -29.12
CA ASN A 149 -0.65 -17.46 -27.81
C ASN A 149 0.29 -17.85 -26.65
N THR A 150 1.16 -18.86 -26.87
CA THR A 150 2.16 -19.30 -25.89
C THR A 150 3.17 -18.21 -25.56
N VAL A 151 3.67 -17.49 -26.57
CA VAL A 151 4.66 -16.42 -26.40
C VAL A 151 4.04 -15.21 -25.67
N LEU A 152 2.77 -14.91 -25.94
CA LEU A 152 2.02 -13.87 -25.21
C LEU A 152 1.67 -14.27 -23.77
N ALA A 153 1.51 -15.56 -23.48
CA ALA A 153 1.19 -16.05 -22.15
C ALA A 153 2.34 -15.89 -21.14
N VAL A 154 3.59 -16.06 -21.60
CA VAL A 154 4.80 -15.99 -20.75
C VAL A 154 4.85 -14.76 -19.83
N PRO A 155 4.73 -13.51 -20.32
CA PRO A 155 4.82 -12.34 -19.45
C PRO A 155 3.73 -12.31 -18.38
N PHE A 156 2.52 -12.79 -18.66
CA PHE A 156 1.45 -12.86 -17.66
C PHE A 156 1.68 -13.94 -16.61
N VAL A 157 2.24 -15.09 -17.00
CA VAL A 157 2.65 -16.14 -16.05
C VAL A 157 3.75 -15.62 -15.12
N LEU A 158 4.73 -14.88 -15.65
CA LEU A 158 5.77 -14.24 -14.84
C LEU A 158 5.19 -13.20 -13.88
N LEU A 159 4.24 -12.37 -14.33
CA LEU A 159 3.56 -11.40 -13.47
C LEU A 159 2.79 -12.08 -12.33
N LEU A 160 2.07 -13.16 -12.64
CA LEU A 160 1.35 -13.98 -11.66
C LEU A 160 2.31 -14.57 -10.62
N ALA A 161 3.38 -15.22 -11.06
CA ALA A 161 4.38 -15.79 -10.18
C ALA A 161 5.03 -14.72 -9.28
N PHE A 162 5.34 -13.56 -9.85
CA PHE A 162 5.90 -12.43 -9.11
C PHE A 162 4.94 -11.89 -8.06
N ALA A 163 3.68 -11.62 -8.41
CA ALA A 163 2.68 -11.10 -7.48
C ALA A 163 2.33 -12.10 -6.37
N ILE A 164 2.24 -13.40 -6.69
CA ILE A 164 2.09 -14.46 -5.69
C ILE A 164 3.31 -14.50 -4.76
N GLY A 165 4.53 -14.41 -5.31
CA GLY A 165 5.77 -14.32 -4.55
C GLY A 165 5.76 -13.14 -3.56
N VAL A 166 5.32 -11.96 -4.01
CA VAL A 166 5.14 -10.78 -3.15
C VAL A 166 4.13 -11.05 -2.04
N MET A 167 2.98 -11.68 -2.31
CA MET A 167 2.01 -12.02 -1.26
C MET A 167 2.57 -13.01 -0.23
N ILE A 168 3.26 -14.05 -0.69
CA ILE A 168 3.89 -15.05 0.19
C ILE A 168 4.94 -14.36 1.06
N ALA A 169 5.79 -13.51 0.47
CA ALA A 169 6.78 -12.76 1.20
C ALA A 169 6.14 -11.76 2.18
N HIS A 170 5.05 -11.10 1.80
CA HIS A 170 4.29 -10.21 2.67
C HIS A 170 3.79 -10.93 3.93
N VAL A 171 3.32 -12.16 3.78
CA VAL A 171 2.89 -12.98 4.94
C VAL A 171 4.07 -13.49 5.74
N ARG A 172 5.08 -14.09 5.08
CA ARG A 172 6.21 -14.75 5.75
C ARG A 172 7.15 -13.78 6.45
N LEU A 173 7.38 -12.63 5.86
CA LEU A 173 8.30 -11.65 6.43
C LEU A 173 7.61 -10.86 7.54
N ARG A 174 6.28 -10.79 7.63
CA ARG A 174 5.60 -9.99 8.65
C ARG A 174 6.12 -10.26 10.07
N SER A 175 6.31 -9.20 10.85
CA SER A 175 6.68 -9.32 12.26
C SER A 175 5.47 -9.76 13.09
N THR A 176 5.69 -10.77 13.92
CA THR A 176 4.74 -11.23 14.94
C THR A 176 4.91 -10.51 16.27
N GLU A 177 6.00 -9.76 16.44
CA GLU A 177 6.31 -9.01 17.65
C GLU A 177 5.60 -7.65 17.63
N LYS A 178 5.09 -7.25 18.80
CA LYS A 178 4.53 -5.91 18.98
C LYS A 178 5.68 -4.89 19.08
N PRO A 179 5.58 -3.72 18.45
CA PRO A 179 6.56 -2.66 18.65
C PRO A 179 6.69 -2.27 20.14
N PRO A 180 7.92 -1.98 20.61
CA PRO A 180 8.16 -1.43 21.94
C PRO A 180 7.30 -0.20 22.24
N VAL A 181 6.82 -0.12 23.48
CA VAL A 181 6.04 1.02 23.98
C VAL A 181 6.93 2.27 24.04
N VAL A 182 6.43 3.38 23.50
CA VAL A 182 7.11 4.67 23.51
C VAL A 182 6.63 5.49 24.70
N ASN A 183 7.54 5.97 25.53
CA ASN A 183 7.21 6.86 26.63
C ASN A 183 6.95 8.29 26.12
N VAL A 184 5.70 8.74 26.16
CA VAL A 184 5.27 10.07 25.69
C VAL A 184 6.02 11.20 26.38
N ALA A 185 6.32 11.07 27.68
CA ALA A 185 7.02 12.10 28.44
C ALA A 185 8.47 12.32 27.97
N SER A 186 9.05 11.35 27.26
CA SER A 186 10.41 11.44 26.71
C SER A 186 10.46 11.98 25.28
N LEU A 187 9.30 12.22 24.65
CA LEU A 187 9.23 12.64 23.24
C LEU A 187 9.48 14.14 23.08
N SER A 188 10.20 14.49 22.02
CA SER A 188 10.36 15.88 21.62
C SER A 188 9.01 16.44 21.09
N PRO A 189 8.81 17.78 21.13
CA PRO A 189 7.60 18.41 20.56
C PRO A 189 7.35 18.03 19.09
N ARG A 190 8.44 17.77 18.36
CA ARG A 190 8.42 17.37 16.96
C ARG A 190 7.93 15.92 16.78
N ASP A 191 8.35 15.01 17.63
CA ASP A 191 7.89 13.62 17.62
C ASP A 191 6.41 13.54 17.96
N ILE A 192 5.96 14.35 18.92
CA ILE A 192 4.54 14.52 19.23
C ILE A 192 3.77 15.01 17.99
N GLU A 193 4.31 15.95 17.22
CA GLU A 193 3.66 16.42 15.98
C GLU A 193 3.53 15.31 14.93
N ILE A 194 4.52 14.42 14.81
CA ILE A 194 4.45 13.24 13.92
C ILE A 194 3.30 12.31 14.36
N LEU A 195 3.19 12.05 15.66
CA LEU A 195 2.10 11.23 16.20
C LEU A 195 0.73 11.92 16.03
N ARG A 196 0.66 13.25 16.21
CA ARG A 196 -0.55 14.04 15.91
C ARG A 196 -0.94 13.92 14.44
N LYS A 197 0.03 13.98 13.50
CA LYS A 197 -0.24 13.77 12.06
C LYS A 197 -0.77 12.37 11.80
N ALA A 198 -0.23 11.34 12.44
CA ALA A 198 -0.75 9.98 12.34
C ALA A 198 -2.20 9.88 12.85
N ARG A 199 -2.48 10.46 14.03
CA ARG A 199 -3.84 10.56 14.59
C ARG A 199 -4.79 11.30 13.66
N ARG A 200 -4.37 12.45 13.12
CA ARG A 200 -5.18 13.27 12.21
C ARG A 200 -5.58 12.50 10.96
N ARG A 201 -4.66 11.72 10.37
CA ARG A 201 -4.97 10.84 9.21
C ARG A 201 -6.07 9.84 9.57
N ALA A 202 -5.96 9.19 10.73
CA ALA A 202 -6.98 8.26 11.22
C ALA A 202 -8.33 8.97 11.49
N LEU A 203 -8.33 10.15 12.12
CA LEU A 203 -9.52 10.96 12.35
C LEU A 203 -10.22 11.37 11.05
N VAL A 204 -9.46 11.72 10.00
CA VAL A 204 -10.05 12.05 8.68
C VAL A 204 -10.81 10.85 8.09
N ILE A 205 -10.26 9.64 8.24
CA ILE A 205 -10.93 8.40 7.80
C ILE A 205 -12.17 8.11 8.66
N LEU A 206 -12.08 8.28 9.98
CA LEU A 206 -13.24 8.09 10.87
C LEU A 206 -14.35 9.10 10.57
N ARG A 207 -13.98 10.35 10.25
CA ARG A 207 -14.90 11.39 9.82
C ARG A 207 -15.59 11.03 8.50
N SER A 208 -14.85 10.56 7.49
CA SER A 208 -15.46 10.13 6.23
C SER A 208 -16.39 8.92 6.38
N ARG A 209 -16.24 8.16 7.47
CA ARG A 209 -17.10 7.05 7.86
C ARG A 209 -18.22 7.42 8.85
N ASN A 210 -18.42 8.71 9.12
CA ASN A 210 -19.41 9.26 10.06
C ASN A 210 -19.28 8.76 11.52
N VAL A 211 -18.08 8.32 11.93
CA VAL A 211 -17.81 7.90 13.32
C VAL A 211 -17.49 9.10 14.22
N VAL A 212 -16.84 10.10 13.65
CA VAL A 212 -16.46 11.35 14.36
C VAL A 212 -17.18 12.52 13.70
N SER A 213 -17.81 13.36 14.52
CA SER A 213 -18.51 14.54 14.04
C SER A 213 -17.53 15.67 13.62
N TYR A 214 -17.97 16.55 12.72
CA TYR A 214 -17.19 17.73 12.34
C TYR A 214 -16.92 18.67 13.51
N LYS A 215 -17.84 18.76 14.47
CA LYS A 215 -17.73 19.67 15.62
C LYS A 215 -16.67 19.19 16.60
N ASP A 216 -16.54 17.88 16.77
CA ASP A 216 -15.63 17.26 17.75
C ASP A 216 -14.22 17.04 17.18
N PHE A 217 -14.07 17.09 15.85
CA PHE A 217 -12.81 16.82 15.15
C PHE A 217 -11.64 17.64 15.69
N ASN A 218 -11.82 18.96 15.86
CA ASN A 218 -10.76 19.84 16.34
C ASN A 218 -10.40 19.58 17.81
N GLY A 219 -11.38 19.18 18.63
CA GLY A 219 -11.14 18.79 20.01
C GLY A 219 -10.28 17.52 20.09
N TYR A 220 -10.63 16.51 19.28
CA TYR A 220 -9.88 15.25 19.20
C TYR A 220 -8.50 15.41 18.56
N ASP A 221 -8.35 16.27 17.55
CA ASP A 221 -7.05 16.52 16.90
C ASP A 221 -6.06 17.24 17.83
N ASN A 222 -6.56 18.00 18.81
CA ASN A 222 -5.75 18.71 19.79
C ASN A 222 -5.66 18.01 21.15
N ALA A 223 -6.33 16.87 21.33
CA ALA A 223 -6.31 16.13 22.59
C ALA A 223 -4.86 15.74 23.00
N PRO A 224 -4.55 15.71 24.31
CA PRO A 224 -3.27 15.21 24.79
C PRO A 224 -3.10 13.71 24.47
N PHE A 225 -1.86 13.23 24.49
CA PHE A 225 -1.50 11.82 24.40
C PHE A 225 -1.28 11.23 25.79
#